data_AF-A0A919Z8C1-F1
#
_entry.id   AF-A0A919Z8C1-F1
#
_cell.length_a   1.000
_cell.length_b   1.000
_cell.length_c   1.000
_cell.angle_alpha   90.00
_cell.angle_beta   90.00
_cell.angle_gamma   90.00
#
_symmetry.space_group_name_H-M   'P 1'
#
loop_
_entity.id
_entity.type
_entity.pdbx_description
1 polymer ?
#
loop_
_entity_poly.entity_id
_entity_poly.type
_entity_poly.pdbx_seq_one_letter_code
_entity_poly.pdbx_strand_id
1 'polypeptide(L)'
;MDNKTQRHIVEDLLPLYVEGLLSEETARWVEEQARDDEQLAELLQTARQPLPSEPVPEQPDYETMMKRIKRRLSLYQMLFTAISFYLAMRASLLNESFGFIGWYCLFGAVTYLFYKDSKLVFLLAFVPIFLWSLGDTLSDMGKGETIYGGIAAGFLPAMAGAALTAALHYGFALAGNAMGWLIVKIRKGGGTE
;
A
#
# COMPACT_ATOMS: atom_id res chain seq x y z
N MET A 1 34.86 32.79 48.18
CA MET A 1 34.79 31.37 47.73
C MET A 1 36.20 30.93 47.40
N ASP A 2 36.54 29.67 47.61
CA ASP A 2 37.82 29.13 47.15
C ASP A 2 37.81 29.01 45.61
N ASN A 3 38.98 29.25 44.98
CA ASN A 3 39.14 29.25 43.52
C ASN A 3 38.72 27.88 42.93
N LYS A 4 39.00 26.80 43.66
CA LYS A 4 38.59 25.44 43.28
C LYS A 4 37.07 25.25 43.23
N THR A 5 36.34 25.85 44.17
CA THR A 5 34.86 25.76 44.18
C THR A 5 34.25 26.54 43.02
N GLN A 6 34.82 27.69 42.67
CA GLN A 6 34.37 28.49 41.51
C GLN A 6 34.54 27.72 40.20
N ARG A 7 35.68 27.04 40.05
CA ARG A 7 35.98 26.24 38.86
C ARG A 7 34.95 25.13 38.61
N HIS A 8 34.61 24.35 39.64
CA HIS A 8 33.61 23.29 39.50
C HIS A 8 32.22 23.82 39.13
N ILE A 9 31.85 24.99 39.65
CA ILE A 9 30.59 25.63 39.28
C ILE A 9 30.60 26.03 37.80
N VAL A 10 31.72 26.54 37.28
CA VAL A 10 31.83 26.89 35.86
C VAL A 10 31.80 25.64 34.97
N GLU A 11 32.47 24.56 35.39
CA GLU A 11 32.44 23.26 34.69
C GLU A 11 31.01 22.70 34.61
N ASP A 12 30.25 22.75 35.71
CA ASP A 12 28.86 22.29 35.75
C ASP A 12 27.92 23.16 34.89
N LEU A 13 28.21 24.45 34.75
CA LEU A 13 27.43 25.40 33.95
C LEU A 13 27.80 25.37 32.45
N LEU A 14 28.92 24.76 32.09
CA LEU A 14 29.46 24.76 30.73
C LEU A 14 28.49 24.19 29.67
N PRO A 15 27.77 23.07 29.90
CA PRO A 15 26.80 22.56 28.93
C PRO A 15 25.64 23.53 28.68
N LEU A 16 25.11 24.12 29.75
CA LEU A 16 24.01 25.08 29.67
C LEU A 16 24.44 26.40 29.00
N TYR A 17 25.71 26.78 29.19
CA TYR A 17 26.30 27.93 28.52
C TYR A 17 26.41 27.71 27.00
N VAL A 18 26.87 26.54 26.56
CA VAL A 18 26.99 26.18 25.13
C VAL A 18 25.63 26.12 24.44
N GLU A 19 24.60 25.63 25.14
CA GLU A 19 23.23 25.56 24.63
C GLU A 19 22.47 26.91 24.70
N GLY A 20 23.09 27.97 25.24
CA GLY A 20 22.46 29.29 25.38
C GLY A 20 21.29 29.32 26.37
N LEU A 21 21.27 28.38 27.33
CA LEU A 21 20.20 28.20 28.32
C LEU A 21 20.44 28.95 29.63
N LEU A 22 21.62 29.57 29.79
CA LEU A 22 21.90 30.42 30.95
C LEU A 22 21.24 31.79 30.81
N SER A 23 20.89 32.37 31.96
CA SER A 23 20.50 33.78 32.01
C SER A 23 21.67 34.68 31.58
N GLU A 24 21.38 35.86 31.03
CA GLU A 24 22.42 36.81 30.59
C GLU A 24 23.38 37.24 31.72
N GLU A 25 22.90 37.24 32.97
CA GLU A 25 23.72 37.55 34.14
C GLU A 25 24.68 36.41 34.46
N THR A 26 24.19 35.17 34.45
CA THR A 26 25.01 33.96 34.70
C THR A 26 26.03 33.75 33.58
N ALA A 27 25.65 34.00 32.32
CA ALA A 27 26.56 33.90 31.18
C ALA A 27 27.73 34.89 31.28
N ARG A 28 27.44 36.16 31.63
CA ARG A 28 28.49 37.18 31.86
C ARG A 28 29.40 36.81 33.02
N TRP A 29 28.85 36.29 34.11
CA TRP A 29 29.64 35.82 35.24
C TRP A 29 30.61 34.70 34.85
N VAL A 30 30.16 33.71 34.06
CA VAL A 30 31.01 32.62 33.53
C VAL A 30 32.16 33.18 32.66
N GLU A 31 31.88 34.16 31.80
CA GLU A 31 32.89 34.79 30.94
C GLU A 31 33.92 35.61 31.73
N GLU A 32 33.49 36.26 32.81
CA GLU A 32 34.36 36.98 33.73
C GLU A 32 35.29 36.03 34.48
N GLN A 33 34.77 34.89 34.98
CA GLN A 33 35.59 33.89 35.67
C GLN A 33 36.65 33.27 34.73
N ALA A 34 36.32 33.08 33.46
CA ALA A 34 37.26 32.54 32.49
C ALA A 34 38.29 33.57 31.98
N ARG A 35 38.04 34.87 32.16
CA ARG A 35 39.03 35.92 31.82
C ARG A 35 40.24 35.87 32.76
N ASP A 36 40.00 35.49 34.01
CA ASP A 36 41.00 35.48 35.07
C ASP A 36 41.66 34.09 35.27
N ASP A 37 41.23 33.07 34.52
CA ASP A 37 41.74 31.69 34.58
C ASP A 37 41.94 31.10 33.17
N GLU A 38 43.21 30.92 32.79
CA GLU A 38 43.63 30.40 31.49
C GLU A 38 43.08 28.98 31.22
N GLN A 39 42.89 28.16 32.25
CA GLN A 39 42.35 26.80 32.11
C GLN A 39 40.84 26.81 31.80
N LEU A 40 40.10 27.73 32.42
CA LEU A 40 38.68 27.92 32.12
C LEU A 40 38.47 28.54 30.73
N ALA A 41 39.36 29.43 30.30
CA ALA A 41 39.33 30.00 28.95
C ALA A 41 39.48 28.92 27.85
N GLU A 42 40.39 27.96 28.06
CA GLU A 42 40.60 26.84 27.13
C GLU A 42 39.40 25.89 27.08
N LEU A 43 38.79 25.61 28.24
CA LEU A 43 37.58 24.79 28.34
C LEU A 43 36.39 25.43 27.61
N LEU A 44 36.18 26.75 27.76
CA LEU A 44 35.13 27.47 27.03
C LEU A 44 35.35 27.46 25.53
N GLN A 45 36.59 27.61 25.06
CA GLN A 45 36.89 27.53 23.63
C GLN A 45 36.60 26.14 23.07
N THR A 46 37.00 25.09 23.79
CA THR A 46 36.78 23.70 23.38
C THR A 46 35.29 23.35 23.38
N ALA A 47 34.55 23.77 24.41
CA ALA A 47 33.12 23.50 24.53
C ALA A 47 32.27 24.22 23.46
N ARG A 48 32.74 25.36 22.95
CA ARG A 48 32.12 26.07 21.81
C ARG A 48 32.36 25.40 20.46
N GLN A 49 33.28 24.45 20.35
CA GLN A 49 33.51 23.75 19.09
C GLN A 49 32.37 22.77 18.85
N PRO A 50 31.70 22.83 17.69
CA PRO A 50 30.69 21.83 17.36
C PRO A 50 31.35 20.46 17.29
N LEU A 51 30.79 19.49 18.02
CA LEU A 51 31.22 18.11 17.93
C LEU A 51 31.15 17.65 16.47
N PRO A 52 32.14 16.89 15.97
CA PRO A 52 32.06 16.31 14.63
C PRO A 52 30.82 15.42 14.57
N SER A 53 29.79 15.88 13.84
CA SER A 53 28.59 15.10 13.61
C SER A 53 28.94 13.96 12.66
N GLU A 54 28.97 12.73 13.14
CA GLU A 54 28.94 11.57 12.25
C GLU A 54 27.69 11.66 11.37
N PRO A 55 27.81 11.44 10.04
CA PRO A 55 26.66 11.41 9.17
C PRO A 55 25.78 10.22 9.59
N VAL A 56 24.67 10.52 10.27
CA VAL A 56 23.64 9.52 10.57
C VAL A 56 23.17 8.95 9.22
N PRO A 57 23.24 7.62 9.00
CA PRO A 57 22.77 7.04 7.76
C PRO A 57 21.30 7.39 7.56
N GLU A 58 20.95 7.90 6.39
CA GLU A 58 19.57 8.20 6.01
C GLU A 58 18.69 6.99 6.33
N GLN A 59 17.74 7.17 7.24
CA GLN A 59 16.81 6.10 7.57
C GLN A 59 16.01 5.74 6.31
N PRO A 60 15.87 4.45 5.97
CA PRO A 60 15.10 4.06 4.80
C PRO A 60 13.68 4.59 4.94
N ASP A 61 13.22 5.32 3.91
CA ASP A 61 11.90 5.95 3.89
C ASP A 61 10.81 4.91 4.20
N TYR A 62 10.31 5.00 5.43
CA TYR A 62 9.30 4.11 5.99
C TYR A 62 8.03 4.12 5.13
N GLU A 63 7.66 5.26 4.54
CA GLU A 63 6.47 5.35 3.69
C GLU A 63 6.64 4.52 2.42
N THR A 64 7.81 4.64 1.77
CA THR A 64 8.11 3.86 0.57
C THR A 64 8.16 2.37 0.87
N MET A 65 8.74 1.97 2.00
CA MET A 65 8.79 0.56 2.40
C MET A 65 7.39 0.01 2.71
N MET A 66 6.59 0.75 3.47
CA MET A 66 5.21 0.38 3.82
C MET A 66 4.32 0.31 2.57
N LYS A 67 4.48 1.21 1.61
CA LYS A 67 3.76 1.18 0.33
C LYS A 67 4.05 -0.08 -0.48
N ARG A 68 5.32 -0.53 -0.52
CA ARG A 68 5.68 -1.80 -1.17
C ARG A 68 5.06 -3.00 -0.48
N ILE A 69 5.05 -3.03 0.85
CA ILE A 69 4.44 -4.11 1.64
C ILE A 69 2.94 -4.18 1.36
N LYS A 70 2.23 -3.05 1.45
CA LYS A 70 0.79 -2.98 1.14
C LYS A 70 0.48 -3.44 -0.28
N ARG A 71 1.30 -3.06 -1.26
CA ARG A 71 1.14 -3.51 -2.65
C ARG A 71 1.31 -5.03 -2.79
N ARG A 72 2.34 -5.62 -2.18
CA ARG A 72 2.55 -7.07 -2.19
C ARG A 72 1.40 -7.82 -1.52
N LEU A 73 0.93 -7.33 -0.37
CA LEU A 73 -0.18 -7.94 0.35
C LEU A 73 -1.48 -7.90 -0.48
N SER A 74 -1.75 -6.77 -1.11
CA SER A 74 -2.89 -6.60 -2.02
C SER A 74 -2.82 -7.56 -3.22
N LEU A 75 -1.64 -7.80 -3.78
CA LEU A 75 -1.45 -8.80 -4.84
C LEU A 75 -1.73 -10.23 -4.36
N TYR A 76 -1.19 -10.63 -3.21
CA TYR A 76 -1.47 -11.96 -2.65
C TYR A 76 -2.94 -12.16 -2.35
N GLN A 77 -3.60 -11.13 -1.83
CA GLN A 77 -5.03 -11.16 -1.58
C GLN A 77 -5.85 -11.29 -2.88
N MET A 78 -5.42 -10.64 -3.95
CA MET A 78 -6.05 -10.73 -5.26
C MET A 78 -5.94 -12.15 -5.82
N LEU A 79 -4.73 -12.72 -5.76
CA LEU A 79 -4.49 -14.11 -6.17
C LEU A 79 -5.34 -15.09 -5.37
N PHE A 80 -5.39 -14.94 -4.04
CA PHE A 80 -6.19 -15.81 -3.19
C PHE A 80 -7.68 -15.70 -3.52
N THR A 81 -8.19 -14.48 -3.68
CA THR A 81 -9.60 -14.24 -4.05
C THR A 81 -9.93 -14.87 -5.41
N ALA A 82 -9.06 -14.70 -6.42
CA ALA A 82 -9.24 -15.29 -7.74
C ALA A 82 -9.21 -16.83 -7.69
N ILE A 83 -8.28 -17.43 -6.94
CA ILE A 83 -8.17 -18.88 -6.78
C ILE A 83 -9.39 -19.45 -6.04
N SER A 84 -9.80 -18.82 -4.93
CA SER A 84 -11.01 -19.23 -4.19
C SER A 84 -12.25 -19.15 -5.07
N PHE A 85 -12.37 -18.08 -5.85
CA PHE A 85 -13.47 -17.92 -6.79
C PHE A 85 -13.47 -18.99 -7.88
N TYR A 86 -12.30 -19.27 -8.47
CA TYR A 86 -12.14 -20.35 -9.45
C TYR A 86 -12.52 -21.72 -8.88
N LEU A 87 -12.12 -22.01 -7.64
CA LEU A 87 -12.48 -23.26 -6.98
C LEU A 87 -13.98 -23.35 -6.68
N ALA A 88 -14.59 -22.27 -6.22
CA ALA A 88 -16.04 -22.19 -5.98
C ALA A 88 -16.83 -22.39 -7.29
N MET A 89 -16.36 -21.82 -8.39
CA MET A 89 -16.92 -22.02 -9.73
C MET A 89 -16.87 -23.49 -10.15
N ARG A 90 -15.69 -24.13 -10.05
CA ARG A 90 -15.51 -25.56 -10.36
C ARG A 90 -16.44 -26.44 -9.54
N ALA A 91 -16.55 -26.18 -8.23
CA ALA A 91 -17.41 -26.93 -7.33
C ALA A 91 -18.91 -26.73 -7.64
N SER A 92 -19.33 -25.52 -7.98
CA SER A 92 -20.73 -25.22 -8.31
C SER A 92 -21.16 -25.80 -9.67
N LEU A 93 -20.26 -25.84 -10.66
CA LEU A 93 -20.51 -26.46 -11.96
C LEU A 93 -20.69 -27.98 -11.83
N LEU A 94 -19.93 -28.63 -10.94
CA LEU A 94 -20.08 -30.06 -10.64
C LEU A 94 -21.42 -30.41 -9.98
N ASN A 95 -22.13 -29.43 -9.43
CA ASN A 95 -23.37 -29.65 -8.68
C ASN A 95 -24.62 -29.16 -9.44
N GLU A 96 -24.49 -28.82 -10.73
CA GLU A 96 -25.53 -28.28 -11.64
C GLU A 96 -26.44 -27.19 -11.02
N SER A 97 -25.87 -26.40 -10.10
CA SER A 97 -26.62 -25.40 -9.37
C SER A 97 -26.69 -24.09 -10.15
N PHE A 98 -27.90 -23.59 -10.41
CA PHE A 98 -28.19 -22.25 -10.93
C PHE A 98 -27.56 -21.13 -10.07
N GLY A 99 -27.14 -21.44 -8.83
CA GLY A 99 -26.40 -20.53 -7.95
C GLY A 99 -25.01 -20.14 -8.44
N PHE A 100 -24.48 -20.81 -9.48
CA PHE A 100 -23.20 -20.48 -10.13
C PHE A 100 -23.10 -19.00 -10.53
N ILE A 101 -24.17 -18.43 -11.09
CA ILE A 101 -24.18 -17.05 -11.56
C ILE A 101 -24.15 -16.04 -10.39
N GLY A 102 -24.74 -16.40 -9.24
CA GLY A 102 -24.78 -15.56 -8.04
C GLY A 102 -23.40 -15.35 -7.41
N TRP A 103 -22.48 -16.30 -7.58
CA TRP A 103 -21.10 -16.17 -7.12
C TRP A 103 -20.38 -15.02 -7.82
N TYR A 104 -20.68 -14.73 -9.09
CA TYR A 104 -20.11 -13.57 -9.78
C TYR A 104 -20.55 -12.25 -9.15
N CYS A 105 -21.81 -12.16 -8.71
CA CYS A 105 -22.29 -11.01 -7.94
C CYS A 105 -21.51 -10.86 -6.63
N LEU A 106 -21.35 -11.94 -5.85
CA LEU A 106 -20.55 -11.89 -4.63
C LEU A 106 -19.10 -11.49 -4.92
N PHE A 107 -18.49 -12.07 -5.96
CA PHE A 107 -17.14 -11.76 -6.39
C PHE A 107 -16.96 -10.28 -6.75
N GLY A 108 -17.91 -9.71 -7.49
CA GLY A 108 -17.90 -8.29 -7.84
C GLY A 108 -18.02 -7.39 -6.61
N ALA A 109 -18.87 -7.74 -5.66
CA ALA A 109 -19.03 -7.00 -4.40
C ALA A 109 -17.76 -7.06 -3.55
N VAL A 110 -17.22 -8.25 -3.30
CA VAL A 110 -16.00 -8.46 -2.50
C VAL A 110 -14.81 -7.75 -3.13
N THR A 111 -14.60 -7.93 -4.43
CA THR A 111 -13.52 -7.25 -5.17
C THR A 111 -13.65 -5.73 -5.04
N TYR A 112 -14.85 -5.18 -5.23
CA TYR A 112 -15.04 -3.75 -5.06
C TYR A 112 -14.79 -3.30 -3.61
N LEU A 113 -15.27 -4.02 -2.60
CA LEU A 113 -15.09 -3.63 -1.20
C LEU A 113 -13.61 -3.61 -0.77
N PHE A 114 -12.80 -4.54 -1.27
CA PHE A 114 -11.37 -4.60 -0.95
C PHE A 114 -10.54 -3.57 -1.73
N TYR A 115 -10.76 -3.45 -3.04
CA TYR A 115 -9.90 -2.63 -3.90
C TYR A 115 -10.47 -1.23 -4.18
N LYS A 116 -11.78 -1.03 -4.02
CA LYS A 116 -12.52 0.20 -4.30
C LYS A 116 -12.34 0.73 -5.72
N ASP A 117 -12.02 -0.17 -6.65
CA ASP A 117 -11.78 0.14 -8.06
C ASP A 117 -12.63 -0.78 -8.94
N SER A 118 -13.59 -0.19 -9.65
CA SER A 118 -14.47 -0.92 -10.56
C SER A 118 -13.74 -1.42 -11.81
N LYS A 119 -12.60 -0.83 -12.19
CA LYS A 119 -11.76 -1.33 -13.29
C LYS A 119 -11.18 -2.70 -12.95
N LEU A 120 -10.80 -2.90 -11.69
CA LEU A 120 -10.31 -4.21 -11.22
C LEU A 120 -11.42 -5.26 -11.24
N VAL A 121 -12.67 -4.90 -10.92
CA VAL A 121 -13.80 -5.83 -11.07
C VAL A 121 -13.98 -6.23 -12.52
N PHE A 122 -13.93 -5.29 -13.46
CA PHE A 122 -13.99 -5.59 -14.89
C PHE A 122 -12.84 -6.50 -15.33
N LEU A 123 -11.60 -6.13 -15.02
CA LEU A 123 -10.42 -6.89 -15.43
C LEU A 123 -10.47 -8.32 -14.89
N LEU A 124 -10.88 -8.52 -13.64
CA LEU A 124 -10.89 -9.84 -13.01
C LEU A 124 -12.11 -10.69 -13.40
N ALA A 125 -13.26 -10.08 -13.69
CA ALA A 125 -14.47 -10.82 -14.07
C ALA A 125 -14.60 -11.04 -15.58
N PHE A 126 -14.10 -10.14 -16.42
CA PHE A 126 -14.26 -10.24 -17.87
C PHE A 126 -13.09 -10.96 -18.54
N VAL A 127 -11.84 -10.50 -18.29
CA VAL A 127 -10.68 -10.94 -19.08
C VAL A 127 -10.39 -12.44 -18.94
N PRO A 128 -10.38 -13.05 -17.74
CA PRO A 128 -10.10 -14.48 -17.62
C PRO A 128 -11.15 -15.35 -18.33
N ILE A 129 -12.43 -14.99 -18.23
CA ILE A 129 -13.52 -15.73 -18.85
C ILE A 129 -13.46 -15.58 -20.36
N PHE A 130 -13.18 -14.37 -20.85
CA PHE A 130 -13.00 -14.10 -22.27
C PHE A 130 -11.87 -14.96 -22.85
N LEU A 131 -10.68 -14.93 -22.22
CA LEU A 131 -9.52 -15.69 -22.67
C LEU A 131 -9.77 -17.20 -22.59
N TRP A 132 -10.42 -17.67 -21.53
CA TRP A 132 -10.74 -19.09 -21.39
C TRP A 132 -11.75 -19.54 -22.44
N SER A 133 -12.88 -18.83 -22.60
CA SER A 133 -13.91 -19.16 -23.59
C SER A 133 -13.38 -19.12 -25.03
N LEU A 134 -12.54 -18.12 -25.34
CA LEU A 134 -11.90 -18.02 -26.65
C LEU A 134 -10.92 -19.17 -26.87
N GLY A 135 -10.09 -19.48 -25.88
CA GLY A 135 -9.13 -20.58 -25.93
C GLY A 135 -9.78 -21.94 -26.13
N ASP A 136 -10.90 -22.18 -25.44
CA ASP A 136 -11.70 -23.41 -25.56
C ASP A 136 -12.25 -23.58 -26.98
N THR A 137 -12.88 -22.52 -27.49
CA THR A 137 -13.46 -22.53 -28.85
C THR A 137 -12.38 -22.69 -29.92
N LEU A 138 -11.22 -22.05 -29.77
CA LEU A 138 -10.09 -22.19 -30.70
C LEU A 138 -9.44 -23.58 -30.64
N SER A 139 -9.36 -24.17 -29.44
CA SER A 139 -8.90 -25.55 -29.25
C SER A 139 -9.78 -26.52 -30.03
N ASP A 140 -11.10 -26.38 -29.91
CA ASP A 140 -12.06 -27.26 -30.56
C ASP A 140 -12.05 -27.09 -32.09
N MET A 141 -11.84 -25.85 -32.57
CA MET A 141 -11.58 -25.60 -34.00
C MET A 141 -10.33 -26.32 -34.51
N GLY A 142 -9.25 -26.32 -33.71
CA GLY A 142 -8.01 -27.01 -34.05
C GLY A 142 -8.17 -28.54 -34.13
N LYS A 143 -9.13 -29.11 -33.40
CA LYS A 143 -9.48 -30.54 -33.42
C LYS A 143 -10.50 -30.89 -34.51
N GLY A 144 -11.09 -29.90 -35.20
CA GLY A 144 -12.13 -30.12 -36.20
C GLY A 144 -13.51 -30.39 -35.60
N GLU A 145 -13.74 -30.07 -34.33
CA GLU A 145 -14.99 -30.36 -33.60
C GLU A 145 -16.05 -29.24 -33.75
N THR A 146 -15.79 -28.23 -34.59
CA THR A 146 -16.66 -27.06 -34.74
C THR A 146 -17.39 -26.99 -36.08
N ILE A 147 -18.56 -26.35 -36.06
CA ILE A 147 -19.44 -26.14 -37.23
C ILE A 147 -18.82 -25.13 -38.23
N TYR A 148 -17.90 -24.28 -37.78
CA TYR A 148 -17.20 -23.33 -38.62
C TYR A 148 -16.04 -24.05 -39.31
N GLY A 149 -16.00 -24.05 -40.64
CA GLY A 149 -15.09 -24.82 -41.49
C GLY A 149 -13.60 -24.45 -41.43
N GLY A 150 -13.04 -24.29 -40.22
CA GLY A 150 -11.65 -23.96 -39.93
C GLY A 150 -11.46 -22.60 -39.24
N ILE A 151 -10.24 -22.36 -38.73
CA ILE A 151 -9.87 -21.18 -37.94
C ILE A 151 -10.15 -19.86 -38.70
N ALA A 152 -9.90 -19.81 -40.01
CA ALA A 152 -10.08 -18.61 -40.81
C ALA A 152 -11.55 -18.14 -40.88
N ALA A 153 -12.50 -19.07 -40.91
CA ALA A 153 -13.93 -18.77 -40.93
C ALA A 153 -14.54 -18.67 -39.52
N GLY A 154 -13.97 -19.37 -38.54
CA GLY A 154 -14.49 -19.46 -37.18
C GLY A 154 -13.97 -18.39 -36.21
N PHE A 155 -12.86 -17.70 -36.50
CA PHE A 155 -12.23 -16.79 -35.54
C PHE A 155 -13.14 -15.64 -35.07
N LEU A 156 -13.80 -14.94 -36.00
CA LEU A 156 -14.70 -13.83 -35.65
C LEU A 156 -15.92 -14.31 -34.83
N PRO A 157 -16.65 -15.37 -35.24
CA PRO A 157 -17.68 -15.98 -34.41
C PRO A 157 -17.18 -16.41 -33.02
N ALA A 158 -15.97 -16.99 -32.93
CA ALA A 158 -15.38 -17.41 -31.66
C ALA A 158 -15.12 -16.22 -30.74
N MET A 159 -14.56 -15.12 -31.27
CA MET A 159 -14.38 -13.88 -30.53
C MET A 159 -15.70 -13.31 -30.01
N ALA A 160 -16.73 -13.27 -30.87
CA ALA A 160 -18.05 -12.76 -30.49
C ALA A 160 -18.71 -13.62 -29.41
N GLY A 161 -18.63 -14.94 -29.54
CA GLY A 161 -19.12 -15.89 -28.54
C GLY A 161 -18.41 -15.74 -27.20
N ALA A 162 -17.07 -15.68 -27.21
CA ALA A 162 -16.28 -15.48 -26.01
C ALA A 162 -16.57 -14.12 -25.34
N ALA A 163 -16.73 -13.06 -26.12
CA ALA A 163 -17.10 -11.74 -25.62
C ALA A 163 -18.49 -11.74 -24.98
N LEU A 164 -19.48 -12.41 -25.59
CA LEU A 164 -20.82 -12.54 -25.05
C LEU A 164 -20.82 -13.32 -23.74
N THR A 165 -20.14 -14.47 -23.70
CA THR A 165 -20.00 -15.28 -22.49
C THR A 165 -19.37 -14.48 -21.36
N ALA A 166 -18.27 -13.76 -21.62
CA ALA A 166 -17.62 -12.92 -20.63
C ALA A 166 -18.51 -11.75 -20.19
N ALA A 167 -19.26 -11.13 -21.10
CA ALA A 167 -20.18 -10.03 -20.81
C ALA A 167 -21.32 -10.48 -19.89
N LEU A 168 -21.89 -11.67 -20.10
CA LEU A 168 -22.95 -12.22 -19.24
C LEU A 168 -22.46 -12.36 -17.80
N HIS A 169 -21.29 -12.97 -17.59
CA HIS A 169 -20.69 -13.12 -16.27
C HIS A 169 -20.31 -11.78 -15.64
N TYR A 170 -19.73 -10.87 -16.42
CA TYR A 170 -19.43 -9.52 -15.96
C TYR A 170 -20.69 -8.75 -15.56
N GLY A 171 -21.83 -8.95 -16.22
CA GLY A 171 -23.10 -8.33 -15.85
C GLY A 171 -23.50 -8.62 -14.39
N PHE A 172 -23.34 -9.86 -13.94
CA PHE A 172 -23.59 -10.22 -12.54
C PHE A 172 -22.53 -9.63 -11.59
N ALA A 173 -21.25 -9.65 -11.98
CA ALA A 173 -20.20 -9.01 -11.20
C ALA A 173 -20.41 -7.49 -11.08
N LEU A 174 -20.97 -6.85 -12.10
CA LEU A 174 -21.30 -5.43 -12.09
C LEU A 174 -22.40 -5.11 -11.08
N ALA A 175 -23.42 -5.96 -10.97
CA ALA A 175 -24.45 -5.83 -9.92
C ALA A 175 -23.82 -5.91 -8.51
N GLY A 176 -22.90 -6.86 -8.33
CA GLY A 176 -22.08 -6.97 -7.11
C GLY A 176 -21.26 -5.73 -6.81
N ASN A 177 -20.54 -5.21 -7.81
CA ASN A 177 -19.77 -3.98 -7.72
C ASN A 177 -20.63 -2.78 -7.31
N ALA A 178 -21.83 -2.64 -7.89
CA ALA A 178 -22.79 -1.61 -7.51
C ALA A 178 -23.22 -1.75 -6.04
N MET A 179 -23.49 -2.97 -5.58
CA MET A 179 -23.81 -3.25 -4.18
C MET A 179 -22.64 -2.88 -3.25
N GLY A 180 -21.42 -3.26 -3.59
CA GLY A 180 -20.21 -2.87 -2.85
C GLY A 180 -20.03 -1.35 -2.79
N TRP A 181 -20.30 -0.65 -3.89
CA TRP A 181 -20.28 0.81 -3.95
C TRP A 181 -21.33 1.44 -3.02
N LEU A 182 -22.55 0.92 -3.02
CA LEU A 182 -23.62 1.38 -2.13
C LEU A 182 -23.24 1.18 -0.65
N ILE A 183 -22.68 0.03 -0.28
CA ILE A 183 -22.22 -0.25 1.09
C ILE A 183 -21.18 0.79 1.53
N VAL A 184 -20.18 1.08 0.67
CA VAL A 184 -19.16 2.09 0.96
C VAL A 184 -19.77 3.48 1.08
N LYS A 185 -20.72 3.81 0.21
CA LYS A 185 -21.41 5.11 0.21
C LYS A 185 -22.26 5.31 1.47
N ILE A 186 -23.03 4.31 1.87
CA ILE A 186 -23.84 4.33 3.10
C ILE A 186 -22.93 4.46 4.33
N ARG A 187 -21.82 3.71 4.41
CA ARG A 187 -20.89 3.78 5.53
C ARG A 187 -20.20 5.15 5.65
N LYS A 188 -19.93 5.80 4.52
CA LYS A 188 -19.37 7.17 4.50
C LYS A 188 -20.43 8.23 4.79
N GLY A 189 -21.67 8.03 4.34
CA GLY A 189 -22.79 8.94 4.55
C GLY A 189 -23.42 8.85 5.95
N GLY A 190 -23.27 7.72 6.65
CA GLY A 190 -23.63 7.57 8.06
C GLY A 190 -22.53 8.00 9.04
N GLY A 191 -21.46 8.65 8.54
CA GLY A 191 -20.33 9.17 9.32
C GLY A 191 -20.36 10.69 9.51
N THR A 192 -21.56 11.27 9.52
CA THR A 192 -21.89 12.66 9.88
C THR A 192 -23.34 12.59 10.38
N GLU A 193 -23.70 12.85 11.63
CA GLU A 193 -23.15 13.75 12.65
C GLU A 193 -22.78 13.03 13.96
#